data_AF-A0A8W8KHP1-F1
#
_entry.id   AF-A0A8W8KHP1-F1
#
_cell.length_a   1.000
_cell.length_b   1.000
_cell.length_c   1.000
_cell.angle_alpha   90.00
_cell.angle_beta   90.00
_cell.angle_gamma   90.00
#
_symmetry.space_group_name_H-M   'P 1'
#
loop_
_entity.id
_entity.type
_entity.pdbx_description
1 polymer ?
#
loop_
_entity_poly.entity_id
_entity_poly.type
_entity_poly.pdbx_seq_one_letter_code
_entity_poly.pdbx_strand_id
1 'polypeptide(L)'
;IITEECYPYTASDGECLDGETTCPNANSSTAKIVLYVTPPYRVRQDEEDIKAEIYRNGPVQATFRVSSDFFMYRSGVYRHTGADLGESRLSVRIIGWGERTNKKGKKRKYWICLNSWGTKWGEKGAFRIVRGENHLGIEENVLAVHADLIRSLSIHPSDRIRDQGLINIYTNKQIVVIKRPRPTEQP
;
A
#
# COMPACT_ATOMS: atom_id res chain seq x y z
N ILE A 1 -2.00 13.46 10.22
CA ILE A 1 -1.26 13.51 8.93
C ILE A 1 -1.92 14.58 8.07
N ILE A 2 -1.16 15.37 7.31
CA ILE A 2 -1.66 16.44 6.43
C ILE A 2 -1.59 15.96 4.96
N THR A 3 -2.35 16.58 4.05
CA THR A 3 -2.36 16.23 2.63
C THR A 3 -1.09 16.66 1.89
N GLU A 4 -0.74 15.93 0.83
CA GLU A 4 0.36 16.26 -0.09
C GLU A 4 0.20 17.64 -0.74
N GLU A 5 -1.04 18.06 -1.02
CA GLU A 5 -1.32 19.40 -1.57
C GLU A 5 -0.91 20.51 -0.59
N CYS A 6 -1.12 20.28 0.71
CA CYS A 6 -0.81 21.23 1.76
C CYS A 6 0.68 21.18 2.16
N TYR A 7 1.29 19.98 2.17
CA TYR A 7 2.70 19.75 2.48
C TYR A 7 3.36 18.85 1.41
N PRO A 8 3.87 19.42 0.30
CA PRO A 8 4.44 18.65 -0.80
C PRO A 8 5.76 17.95 -0.44
N TYR A 9 5.98 16.78 -1.03
CA TYR A 9 7.22 16.02 -0.88
C TYR A 9 8.39 16.66 -1.64
N THR A 10 9.51 16.86 -0.94
CA THR A 10 10.71 17.53 -1.48
C THR A 10 11.89 16.59 -1.76
N ALA A 11 11.82 15.33 -1.34
CA ALA A 11 12.94 14.37 -1.39
C ALA A 11 14.23 14.85 -0.69
N SER A 12 14.09 15.70 0.32
CA SER A 12 15.18 16.20 1.13
C SER A 12 14.73 16.31 2.58
N ASP A 13 15.69 16.29 3.51
CA ASP A 13 15.40 16.69 4.88
C ASP A 13 15.00 18.17 4.90
N GLY A 14 14.01 18.50 5.73
CA GLY A 14 13.50 19.85 5.89
C GLY A 14 13.14 20.11 7.34
N GLU A 15 12.99 21.39 7.69
CA GLU A 15 12.48 21.76 9.00
C GLU A 15 10.98 21.44 9.10
N CYS A 16 10.57 20.99 10.28
CA CYS A 16 9.16 20.71 10.53
C CYS A 16 8.42 22.03 10.69
N LEU A 17 7.52 22.33 9.75
CA LEU A 17 6.67 23.52 9.78
C LEU A 17 5.38 23.31 10.61
N ASP A 18 5.35 22.25 11.44
CA ASP A 18 4.18 21.91 12.26
C ASP A 18 4.03 22.90 13.42
N GLY A 19 2.91 23.62 13.45
CA GLY A 19 2.67 24.74 14.36
C GLY A 19 2.07 25.96 13.64
N GLU A 20 2.25 26.06 12.32
CA GLU A 20 1.56 27.06 11.52
C GLU A 20 0.09 26.68 11.30
N THR A 21 -0.81 27.67 11.46
CA THR A 21 -2.25 27.54 11.21
C THR A 21 -2.58 27.38 9.72
N THR A 22 -1.60 27.63 8.85
CA THR A 22 -1.73 27.63 7.39
C THR A 22 -0.97 26.47 6.75
N CYS A 23 -1.38 26.07 5.55
CA CYS A 23 -0.64 25.11 4.75
C CYS A 23 0.72 25.69 4.31
N PRO A 24 1.84 24.96 4.44
CA PRO A 24 3.13 25.40 3.91
C PRO A 24 3.13 25.71 2.41
N ASN A 25 2.33 24.98 1.64
CA ASN A 25 2.13 25.30 0.24
C ASN A 25 1.23 26.54 0.07
N ALA A 26 1.84 27.70 -0.16
CA ALA A 26 1.13 28.97 -0.39
C ALA A 26 0.24 28.97 -1.65
N ASN A 27 0.48 28.06 -2.60
CA ASN A 27 -0.37 27.90 -3.79
C ASN A 27 -1.59 27.01 -3.52
N SER A 28 -1.67 26.38 -2.35
CA SER A 28 -2.81 25.60 -1.93
C SER A 28 -3.90 26.54 -1.41
N SER A 29 -5.01 26.59 -2.14
CA SER A 29 -6.24 27.26 -1.68
C SER A 29 -7.10 26.34 -0.80
N THR A 30 -6.68 25.09 -0.60
CA THR A 30 -7.38 24.14 0.27
C THR A 30 -7.04 24.39 1.73
N ALA A 31 -8.05 24.27 2.59
CA ALA A 31 -7.87 24.33 4.03
C ALA A 31 -6.91 23.23 4.51
N LYS A 32 -6.26 23.46 5.66
CA LYS A 32 -5.41 22.46 6.32
C LYS A 32 -6.25 21.25 6.74
N ILE A 33 -6.37 20.25 5.87
CA ILE A 33 -7.07 19.01 6.17
C ILE A 33 -6.15 18.11 7.00
N VAL A 34 -6.56 17.84 8.24
CA VAL A 34 -5.87 16.94 9.16
C VAL A 34 -6.57 15.59 9.16
N LEU A 35 -5.85 14.56 8.73
CA LEU A 35 -6.30 13.17 8.74
C LEU A 35 -5.85 12.51 10.04
N TYR A 36 -6.81 11.93 10.75
CA TYR A 36 -6.59 11.15 11.95
C TYR A 36 -6.59 9.66 11.64
N VAL A 37 -5.70 8.94 12.32
CA VAL A 37 -5.59 7.49 12.22
C VAL A 37 -5.48 6.90 13.62
N THR A 38 -5.87 5.65 13.77
CA THR A 38 -5.61 4.89 14.99
C THR A 38 -4.10 4.66 15.16
N PRO A 39 -3.63 4.38 16.39
CA PRO A 39 -2.29 3.84 16.58
C PRO A 39 -2.06 2.62 15.68
N PRO A 40 -0.84 2.43 15.16
CA PRO A 40 -0.53 1.26 14.35
C PRO A 40 -0.54 0.00 15.21
N TYR A 41 -0.97 -1.10 14.60
CA TYR A 41 -0.87 -2.43 15.20
C TYR A 41 -0.25 -3.41 14.21
N ARG A 42 0.34 -4.47 14.76
CA ARG A 42 0.95 -5.55 14.00
C ARG A 42 -0.11 -6.57 13.60
N VAL A 43 -0.21 -6.84 12.31
CA VAL A 43 -0.97 -7.98 11.81
C VAL A 43 -0.16 -9.25 12.07
N ARG A 44 -0.83 -10.32 12.50
CA ARG A 44 -0.17 -11.60 12.76
C ARG A 44 0.54 -12.09 11.49
N GLN A 45 1.68 -12.78 11.68
CA GLN A 45 2.46 -13.39 10.61
C GLN A 45 1.76 -14.67 10.11
N ASP A 46 0.58 -14.49 9.52
CA ASP A 46 -0.24 -15.54 8.95
C ASP A 46 -0.86 -15.03 7.63
N GLU A 47 -0.81 -15.86 6.60
CA GLU A 47 -1.29 -15.53 5.25
C GLU A 47 -2.77 -15.13 5.28
N GLU A 48 -3.59 -15.83 6.05
CA GLU A 48 -5.04 -15.58 6.12
C GLU A 48 -5.36 -14.37 6.98
N ASP A 49 -4.63 -14.12 8.08
CA ASP A 49 -4.77 -12.90 8.87
C ASP A 49 -4.43 -11.64 8.04
N ILE A 50 -3.34 -11.67 7.26
CA ILE A 50 -2.95 -10.57 6.36
C ILE A 50 -4.02 -10.36 5.27
N LYS A 51 -4.55 -11.44 4.67
CA LYS A 51 -5.64 -11.34 3.69
C LYS A 51 -6.90 -10.75 4.30
N ALA A 52 -7.26 -11.19 5.51
CA ALA A 52 -8.46 -10.74 6.20
C ALA A 52 -8.36 -9.25 6.55
N GLU A 53 -7.20 -8.79 6.99
CA GLU A 53 -6.92 -7.38 7.22
C GLU A 53 -7.09 -6.56 5.92
N ILE A 54 -6.43 -6.99 4.84
CA ILE A 54 -6.54 -6.30 3.55
C ILE A 54 -7.97 -6.27 3.04
N TYR A 55 -8.72 -7.37 3.21
CA TYR A 55 -10.10 -7.48 2.76
C TYR A 55 -11.04 -6.55 3.52
N ARG A 56 -10.93 -6.52 4.86
CA ARG A 56 -11.87 -5.81 5.73
C ARG A 56 -11.54 -4.34 5.86
N ASN A 57 -10.26 -4.02 6.00
CA ASN A 57 -9.79 -2.72 6.45
C ASN A 57 -8.94 -1.98 5.41
N GLY A 58 -8.47 -2.70 4.39
CA GLY A 58 -7.72 -2.13 3.27
C GLY A 58 -6.21 -2.36 3.37
N PRO A 59 -5.41 -1.68 2.54
CA PRO A 59 -4.00 -1.99 2.37
C PRO A 59 -3.19 -1.97 3.66
N VAL A 60 -2.23 -2.88 3.77
CA VAL A 60 -1.29 -2.96 4.91
C VAL A 60 0.11 -2.55 4.48
N GLN A 61 0.88 -2.02 5.42
CA GLN A 61 2.31 -1.82 5.22
C GLN A 61 3.05 -3.12 5.53
N ALA A 62 4.06 -3.46 4.73
CA ALA A 62 4.94 -4.61 4.97
C ALA A 62 6.40 -4.25 4.71
N THR A 63 7.33 -4.88 5.42
CA THR A 63 8.76 -4.80 5.07
C THR A 63 9.28 -6.15 4.63
N PHE A 64 10.26 -6.17 3.72
CA PHE A 64 10.96 -7.37 3.29
C PHE A 64 12.41 -7.06 2.94
N ARG A 65 13.27 -8.08 2.95
CA ARG A 65 14.67 -7.95 2.53
C ARG A 65 14.76 -7.74 1.02
N VAL A 66 15.60 -6.82 0.57
CA VAL A 66 15.83 -6.56 -0.85
C VAL A 66 17.18 -7.10 -1.30
N SER A 67 17.21 -7.63 -2.53
CA SER A 67 18.43 -8.10 -3.20
C SER A 67 18.64 -7.31 -4.49
N SER A 68 19.85 -7.39 -5.05
CA SER A 68 20.22 -6.74 -6.32
C SER A 68 19.28 -7.10 -7.47
N ASP A 69 18.77 -8.33 -7.49
CA ASP A 69 17.81 -8.81 -8.50
C ASP A 69 16.45 -8.07 -8.45
N PHE A 70 16.05 -7.57 -7.28
CA PHE A 70 14.78 -6.86 -7.11
C PHE A 70 14.80 -5.48 -7.78
N PHE A 71 15.94 -4.78 -7.78
CA PHE A 71 16.08 -3.50 -8.48
C PHE A 71 15.82 -3.63 -9.98
N MET A 72 16.14 -4.80 -10.55
CA MET A 72 15.95 -5.12 -11.97
C MET A 72 14.56 -5.67 -12.29
N TYR A 73 13.66 -5.79 -11.30
CA TYR A 73 12.30 -6.28 -11.53
C TYR A 73 11.57 -5.46 -12.61
N ARG A 74 10.83 -6.16 -13.45
CA ARG A 74 10.00 -5.59 -14.54
C ARG A 74 8.58 -6.11 -14.51
N SER A 75 8.39 -7.42 -14.36
CA SER A 75 7.07 -8.04 -14.29
C SER A 75 7.12 -9.47 -13.75
N GLY A 76 5.94 -10.02 -13.46
CA GLY A 76 5.77 -11.40 -13.00
C GLY A 76 5.74 -11.55 -11.49
N VAL A 77 5.71 -12.79 -11.00
CA VAL A 77 5.77 -13.07 -9.56
C VAL A 77 7.23 -13.18 -9.15
N TYR A 78 7.74 -12.13 -8.50
CA TYR A 78 9.10 -12.04 -7.99
C TYR A 78 9.38 -13.17 -6.99
N ARG A 79 10.48 -13.84 -7.24
CA ARG A 79 11.12 -14.80 -6.34
C ARG A 79 12.61 -14.59 -6.50
N HIS A 80 13.29 -14.52 -5.38
CA HIS A 80 14.72 -14.29 -5.32
C HIS A 80 15.48 -15.41 -6.04
N THR A 81 16.48 -15.04 -6.85
CA THR A 81 17.21 -15.98 -7.72
C THR A 81 18.46 -16.57 -7.08
N GLY A 82 18.81 -16.18 -5.84
CA GLY A 82 20.07 -16.54 -5.19
C GLY A 82 21.20 -15.54 -5.42
N ALA A 83 20.89 -14.35 -5.96
CA ALA A 83 21.80 -13.21 -5.95
C ALA A 83 22.14 -12.78 -4.51
N ASP A 84 23.15 -11.92 -4.34
CA ASP A 84 23.52 -11.49 -2.99
C ASP A 84 22.35 -10.81 -2.27
N LEU A 85 22.03 -11.34 -1.09
CA LEU A 85 21.05 -10.78 -0.17
C LEU A 85 21.76 -9.74 0.68
N GLY A 86 21.43 -8.46 0.45
CA GLY A 86 21.86 -7.40 1.33
C GLY A 86 21.13 -7.46 2.68
N GLU A 87 21.60 -6.67 3.65
CA GLU A 87 20.94 -6.51 4.95
C GLU A 87 19.76 -5.53 4.91
N SER A 88 19.60 -4.81 3.80
CA SER A 88 18.59 -3.78 3.65
C SER A 88 17.17 -4.35 3.58
N ARG A 89 16.24 -3.66 4.24
CA ARG A 89 14.79 -3.91 4.12
C ARG A 89 14.12 -2.74 3.43
N LEU A 90 13.12 -3.03 2.61
CA LEU A 90 12.27 -2.04 1.96
C LEU A 90 10.87 -2.11 2.55
N SER A 91 10.26 -0.95 2.77
CA SER A 91 8.85 -0.81 3.16
C SER A 91 7.97 -0.65 1.92
N VAL A 92 6.90 -1.42 1.84
CA VAL A 92 5.96 -1.44 0.72
C VAL A 92 4.53 -1.52 1.23
N ARG A 93 3.57 -1.27 0.34
CA ARG A 93 2.14 -1.38 0.64
C ARG A 93 1.55 -2.60 -0.04
N ILE A 94 1.03 -3.57 0.71
CA ILE A 94 0.30 -4.70 0.15
C ILE A 94 -1.16 -4.27 -0.06
N ILE A 95 -1.62 -4.30 -1.31
CA ILE A 95 -2.96 -3.83 -1.71
C ILE A 95 -3.90 -4.97 -2.09
N GLY A 96 -3.40 -6.19 -2.16
CA GLY A 96 -4.19 -7.35 -2.55
C GLY A 96 -3.35 -8.60 -2.74
N TRP A 97 -3.98 -9.65 -3.22
CA TRP A 97 -3.36 -10.93 -3.48
C TRP A 97 -4.01 -11.61 -4.68
N GLY A 98 -3.32 -12.61 -5.21
CA GLY A 98 -3.86 -13.45 -6.26
C GLY A 98 -3.19 -14.81 -6.30
N GLU A 99 -3.59 -15.54 -7.33
CA GLU A 99 -3.01 -16.82 -7.70
C GLU A 99 -3.09 -16.99 -9.21
N ARG A 100 -2.09 -17.66 -9.79
CA ARG A 100 -2.08 -18.00 -11.21
C ARG A 100 -1.62 -19.43 -11.39
N THR A 101 -2.40 -20.18 -12.16
CA THR A 101 -2.01 -21.52 -12.63
C THR A 101 -1.27 -21.36 -13.96
N ASN A 102 -0.06 -21.93 -14.07
CA ASN A 102 0.65 -21.95 -15.34
C ASN A 102 0.11 -23.06 -16.27
N LYS A 103 0.55 -23.10 -17.54
CA LYS A 103 0.16 -24.12 -18.52
C LYS A 103 0.48 -25.56 -18.08
N LYS A 104 1.39 -25.73 -17.11
CA LYS A 104 1.79 -27.03 -16.53
C LYS A 104 0.97 -27.40 -15.27
N GLY A 105 -0.12 -26.69 -15.00
CA GLY A 105 -0.98 -26.93 -13.83
C GLY A 105 -0.42 -26.44 -12.48
N LYS A 106 0.79 -25.86 -12.44
CA LYS A 106 1.38 -25.38 -11.19
C LYS A 106 0.75 -24.04 -10.78
N LYS A 107 0.13 -24.02 -9.60
CA LYS A 107 -0.39 -22.81 -8.95
C LYS A 107 0.77 -22.00 -8.35
N ARG A 108 0.71 -20.68 -8.53
CA ARG A 108 1.59 -19.70 -7.87
C ARG A 108 0.75 -18.63 -7.19
N LYS A 109 0.81 -18.58 -5.87
CA LYS A 109 0.19 -17.54 -5.04
C LYS A 109 1.11 -16.32 -5.00
N TYR A 110 0.53 -15.12 -4.99
CA TYR A 110 1.30 -13.88 -4.88
C TYR A 110 0.55 -12.80 -4.10
N TRP A 111 1.32 -11.90 -3.47
CA TRP A 111 0.88 -10.59 -3.01
C TRP A 111 0.98 -9.58 -4.16
N ILE A 112 0.14 -8.55 -4.13
CA ILE A 112 0.23 -7.38 -5.01
C ILE A 112 0.66 -6.20 -4.14
N CYS A 113 1.82 -5.64 -4.45
CA CYS A 113 2.46 -4.61 -3.64
C CYS A 113 2.71 -3.35 -4.46
N LEU A 114 2.50 -2.18 -3.86
CA LEU A 114 2.93 -0.89 -4.40
C LEU A 114 4.29 -0.52 -3.83
N ASN A 115 5.18 -0.07 -4.71
CA ASN A 115 6.49 0.47 -4.37
C ASN A 115 6.48 2.01 -4.49
N SER A 116 7.53 2.66 -4.01
CA SER A 116 7.70 4.13 -3.99
C SER A 116 8.73 4.65 -5.00
N TRP A 117 9.15 3.83 -5.98
CA TRP A 117 10.16 4.18 -6.99
C TRP A 117 9.59 4.73 -8.31
N GLY A 118 8.38 5.29 -8.24
CA GLY A 118 7.68 5.86 -9.38
C GLY A 118 7.04 4.82 -10.31
N THR A 119 6.17 5.30 -11.19
CA THR A 119 5.31 4.46 -12.04
C THR A 119 6.05 3.79 -13.20
N LYS A 120 7.27 4.22 -13.53
CA LYS A 120 8.09 3.61 -14.59
C LYS A 120 8.76 2.30 -14.15
N TRP A 121 8.85 2.06 -12.85
CA TRP A 121 9.45 0.85 -12.29
C TRP A 121 8.42 -0.29 -12.23
N GLY A 122 8.86 -1.52 -12.48
CA GLY A 122 8.01 -2.72 -12.36
C GLY A 122 6.72 -2.66 -13.18
N GLU A 123 5.62 -3.08 -12.57
CA GLU A 123 4.29 -3.14 -13.17
C GLU A 123 3.51 -1.86 -12.86
N LYS A 124 3.91 -0.74 -13.49
CA LYS A 124 3.35 0.60 -13.25
C LYS A 124 3.56 1.10 -11.80
N GLY A 125 4.73 0.86 -11.22
CA GLY A 125 5.06 1.14 -9.82
C GLY A 125 4.64 0.04 -8.84
N ALA A 126 3.95 -0.99 -9.32
CA ALA A 126 3.59 -2.17 -8.55
C ALA A 126 4.54 -3.35 -8.82
N PHE A 127 4.46 -4.34 -7.96
CA PHE A 127 5.09 -5.65 -8.18
C PHE A 127 4.27 -6.75 -7.54
N ARG A 128 4.55 -7.98 -7.96
CA ARG A 128 4.00 -9.18 -7.34
C ARG A 128 5.12 -10.01 -6.76
N ILE A 129 4.94 -10.52 -5.55
CA ILE A 129 5.92 -11.36 -4.83
C ILE A 129 5.25 -12.65 -4.35
N VAL A 130 6.00 -13.75 -4.29
CA VAL A 130 5.49 -15.04 -3.80
C VAL A 130 4.85 -14.87 -2.41
N ARG A 131 3.71 -15.55 -2.21
CA ARG A 131 2.87 -15.47 -1.00
C ARG A 131 2.69 -16.84 -0.35
N GLY A 132 2.62 -16.87 0.97
CA GLY A 132 2.42 -18.07 1.78
C GLY A 132 3.70 -18.82 2.11
N GLU A 133 4.84 -18.20 1.86
CA GLU A 133 6.18 -18.77 2.10
C GLU A 133 7.04 -17.80 2.93
N ASN A 134 6.47 -16.68 3.40
CA ASN A 134 7.18 -15.56 4.01
C ASN A 134 8.46 -15.18 3.24
N HIS A 135 8.37 -15.15 1.91
CA HIS A 135 9.52 -14.97 1.03
C HIS A 135 10.20 -13.63 1.32
N LEU A 136 11.49 -13.67 1.68
CA LEU A 136 12.29 -12.50 2.12
C LEU A 136 11.73 -11.76 3.34
N GLY A 137 10.89 -12.42 4.14
CA GLY A 137 10.33 -11.84 5.36
C GLY A 137 9.17 -10.87 5.12
N ILE A 138 8.55 -10.90 3.93
CA ILE A 138 7.44 -9.99 3.57
C ILE A 138 6.20 -10.13 4.46
N GLU A 139 6.03 -11.27 5.14
CA GLU A 139 4.91 -11.55 6.04
C GLU A 139 5.26 -11.33 7.52
N GLU A 140 6.53 -11.05 7.88
CA GLU A 140 7.01 -10.92 9.27
C GLU A 140 6.60 -9.62 9.96
N ASN A 141 6.71 -8.50 9.24
CA ASN A 141 6.57 -7.16 9.77
C ASN A 141 5.51 -6.43 8.97
N VAL A 142 4.25 -6.80 9.25
CA VAL A 142 3.05 -6.22 8.63
C VAL A 142 2.35 -5.33 9.64
N LEU A 143 2.15 -4.06 9.28
CA LEU A 143 1.48 -3.06 10.10
C LEU A 143 0.21 -2.57 9.42
N ALA A 144 -0.82 -2.33 10.23
CA ALA A 144 -2.09 -1.76 9.81
C ALA A 144 -2.45 -0.56 10.70
N VAL A 145 -3.23 0.35 10.11
CA VAL A 145 -3.83 1.52 10.77
C VAL A 145 -5.23 1.71 10.20
N HIS A 146 -6.16 2.21 11.02
CA HIS A 146 -7.48 2.61 10.54
C HIS A 146 -7.56 4.12 10.41
N ALA A 147 -8.22 4.60 9.37
CA ALA A 147 -8.57 6.02 9.27
C ALA A 147 -9.71 6.34 10.24
N ASP A 148 -9.53 7.36 11.08
CA ASP A 148 -10.58 7.90 11.95
C ASP A 148 -11.31 9.03 11.20
N LEU A 149 -12.26 8.62 10.36
CA LEU A 149 -13.00 9.53 9.49
C LEU A 149 -13.93 10.45 10.29
N ILE A 150 -14.49 9.97 11.40
CA ILE A 150 -15.40 10.78 12.23
C ILE A 150 -14.63 11.95 12.83
N ARG A 151 -13.47 11.69 13.42
CA ARG A 151 -12.62 12.77 13.95
C ARG A 151 -12.10 13.69 12.86
N SER A 152 -11.72 13.13 11.71
CA SER A 152 -11.22 13.91 10.57
C SER A 152 -12.29 14.85 10.00
N LEU A 153 -13.55 14.42 9.94
CA LEU A 153 -14.67 15.23 9.43
C LEU A 153 -15.23 16.22 10.47
N SER A 154 -15.23 15.87 11.76
CA SER A 154 -15.80 16.72 12.83
C SER A 154 -15.07 18.04 13.03
N ILE A 155 -13.79 18.13 12.64
CA ILE A 155 -12.95 19.32 12.79
C ILE A 155 -13.09 20.27 11.58
N HIS A 156 -13.63 19.79 10.45
CA HIS A 156 -13.85 20.59 9.23
C HIS A 156 -15.35 20.71 8.88
N PRO A 157 -16.21 21.23 9.77
CA PRO A 157 -17.66 21.21 9.57
C PRO A 157 -18.17 22.22 8.52
N SER A 158 -17.40 23.24 8.17
CA SER A 158 -17.81 24.34 7.28
C SER A 158 -17.47 24.13 5.81
N ASP A 159 -16.52 23.24 5.51
CA ASP A 159 -16.20 22.92 4.13
C ASP A 159 -17.07 21.75 3.72
N ARG A 160 -18.02 22.02 2.82
CA ARG A 160 -18.42 21.05 1.80
C ARG A 160 -17.17 20.71 0.98
N ILE A 161 -16.22 20.01 1.60
CA ILE A 161 -15.16 19.30 0.93
C ILE A 161 -15.94 18.36 0.04
N ARG A 162 -15.98 18.67 -1.26
CA ARG A 162 -16.63 17.86 -2.29
C ARG A 162 -16.41 16.41 -1.87
N ASP A 163 -17.47 15.70 -1.49
CA ASP A 163 -17.37 14.36 -0.90
C ASP A 163 -16.38 13.48 -1.68
N GLN A 164 -16.28 13.69 -2.99
CA GLN A 164 -15.31 13.08 -3.89
C GLN A 164 -13.82 13.25 -3.54
N GLY A 165 -13.35 14.35 -2.93
CA GLY A 165 -11.93 14.60 -2.65
C GLY A 165 -11.39 13.80 -1.48
N LEU A 166 -12.06 13.88 -0.32
CA LEU A 166 -11.76 13.03 0.83
C LEU A 166 -12.02 11.57 0.51
N ILE A 167 -13.16 11.27 -0.11
CA ILE A 167 -13.45 9.91 -0.57
C ILE A 167 -12.32 9.44 -1.49
N ASN A 168 -11.86 10.18 -2.51
CA ASN A 168 -10.75 9.75 -3.39
C ASN A 168 -9.39 9.59 -2.67
N ILE A 169 -9.08 10.41 -1.66
CA ILE A 169 -7.90 10.21 -0.80
C ILE A 169 -8.00 8.85 -0.07
N TYR A 170 -9.20 8.46 0.36
CA TYR A 170 -9.46 7.20 1.07
C TYR A 170 -9.89 6.02 0.16
N THR A 171 -10.32 6.25 -1.09
CA THR A 171 -10.89 5.28 -2.05
C THR A 171 -9.99 5.02 -3.24
N ASN A 172 -8.75 5.50 -3.22
CA ASN A 172 -7.64 4.79 -3.86
C ASN A 172 -7.37 3.39 -3.21
N LYS A 173 -8.40 2.81 -2.57
CA LYS A 173 -8.82 1.40 -2.67
C LYS A 173 -8.80 0.90 -4.13
N GLN A 174 -7.64 0.92 -4.80
CA GLN A 174 -7.33 -0.09 -5.80
C GLN A 174 -7.05 -1.40 -5.05
N ILE A 175 -8.07 -1.93 -4.39
CA ILE A 175 -8.05 -3.33 -3.96
C ILE A 175 -8.35 -4.13 -5.23
N VAL A 176 -7.30 -4.56 -5.90
CA VAL A 176 -7.43 -5.52 -7.00
C VAL A 176 -7.61 -6.91 -6.38
N VAL A 177 -8.81 -7.20 -5.88
CA VAL A 177 -9.22 -8.60 -5.67
C VAL A 177 -9.63 -9.14 -7.03
N ILE A 178 -8.73 -9.86 -7.71
CA ILE A 178 -9.10 -10.63 -8.89
C ILE A 178 -9.95 -11.81 -8.41
N LYS A 179 -11.26 -11.60 -8.25
CA LYS A 179 -12.22 -12.71 -8.14
C LYS A 179 -12.17 -13.49 -9.47
N ARG A 180 -11.85 -14.78 -9.40
CA ARG A 180 -11.95 -15.68 -10.55
C ARG A 180 -13.38 -15.60 -11.13
N PRO A 181 -13.57 -15.67 -12.47
CA PRO A 181 -14.89 -15.92 -13.02
C PRO A 181 -15.42 -17.26 -12.50
N ARG A 182 -16.70 -17.30 -12.10
CA ARG A 182 -17.39 -18.53 -11.69
C ARG A 182 -17.26 -19.57 -12.81
N PRO A 183 -17.05 -20.86 -12.50
CA PRO A 183 -17.23 -21.92 -13.48
C PRO A 183 -18.66 -21.81 -14.01
N THR A 184 -18.81 -21.71 -15.32
CA THR A 184 -20.09 -21.85 -15.99
C THR A 184 -20.66 -23.23 -15.65
N GLU A 185 -21.77 -23.27 -14.92
CA GLU A 185 -22.64 -24.44 -14.90
C GLU A 185 -23.32 -24.51 -16.28
N GLN A 186 -22.96 -25.51 -17.07
CA GLN A 186 -23.82 -26.10 -18.09
C GLN A 186 -23.99 -27.57 -17.71
N PRO A 187 -25.20 -28.09 -17.85
CA PRO A 187 -25.49 -28.93 -19.01
C PRO A 187 -26.26 -28.20 -20.11
#